data_AF-A0A9J6A7Q6-F1
#
_entry.id   AF-A0A9J6A7Q6-F1
#
_cell.length_a   1.000
_cell.length_b   1.000
_cell.length_c   1.000
_cell.angle_alpha   90.00
_cell.angle_beta   90.00
_cell.angle_gamma   90.00
#
_symmetry.space_group_name_H-M   'P 1'
#
loop_
_entity.id
_entity.type
_entity.pdbx_description
1 polymer ?
#
loop_
_entity_poly.entity_id
_entity_poly.type
_entity_poly.pdbx_seq_one_letter_code
_entity_poly.pdbx_strand_id
1 'polypeptide(L)' 'MEKNTRKTKVVSTVYRVIGNGQDSSLWGDNWLGNGLLRNLYPDVYILNLQQRASINEGMEQSRMRPKFQRTFQ' A
#
# COMPACT_ATOMS: atom_id res chain seq x y z
N MET A 1 -49.55 16.76 -3.12
CA MET A 1 -48.90 15.44 -3.10
C MET A 1 -47.45 15.63 -2.67
N GLU A 2 -47.06 14.94 -1.61
CA GLU A 2 -45.95 15.21 -0.71
C GLU A 2 -44.62 14.62 -1.21
N LYS A 3 -43.52 15.36 -1.03
CA LYS A 3 -42.18 14.97 -1.51
C LYS A 3 -41.55 13.99 -0.52
N ASN A 4 -41.35 12.73 -0.93
CA ASN A 4 -40.65 11.71 -0.16
C ASN A 4 -39.12 11.96 -0.17
N THR A 5 -38.60 12.61 0.87
CA THR A 5 -37.17 12.85 1.08
C THR A 5 -36.54 11.69 1.85
N ARG A 6 -35.97 10.72 1.14
CA ARG A 6 -35.03 9.76 1.73
C ARG A 6 -33.77 10.52 2.16
N LYS A 7 -33.56 10.68 3.48
CA LYS A 7 -32.32 11.25 4.04
C LYS A 7 -31.17 10.29 3.78
N THR A 8 -30.37 10.58 2.75
CA THR A 8 -29.18 9.79 2.42
C THR A 8 -28.12 10.01 3.50
N LYS A 9 -27.63 8.92 4.11
CA LYS A 9 -26.52 8.94 5.05
C LYS A 9 -25.27 9.45 4.32
N VAL A 10 -24.78 10.62 4.68
CA VAL A 10 -23.51 11.14 4.15
C VAL A 10 -22.39 10.31 4.76
N VAL A 11 -21.84 9.38 3.98
CA VAL A 11 -20.57 8.72 4.33
C VAL A 11 -19.46 9.71 4.01
N SER A 12 -18.93 10.37 5.03
CA SER A 12 -17.76 11.24 4.85
C SER A 12 -16.53 10.35 4.63
N THR A 13 -16.03 10.31 3.41
CA THR A 13 -14.74 9.70 3.11
C THR A 13 -13.64 10.48 3.83
N VAL A 14 -13.03 9.88 4.85
CA VAL A 14 -11.85 10.43 5.51
C VAL A 14 -10.64 10.13 4.62
N TYR A 15 -9.98 11.17 4.11
CA TYR A 15 -8.71 11.03 3.41
C TYR A 15 -7.56 11.28 4.40
N ARG A 16 -6.53 10.43 4.35
CA ARG A 16 -5.28 10.63 5.10
C ARG A 16 -4.28 11.33 4.19
N VAL A 17 -3.70 12.44 4.63
CA VAL A 17 -2.58 13.07 3.93
C VAL A 17 -1.34 12.20 4.17
N ILE A 18 -0.84 11.55 3.11
CA ILE A 18 0.27 10.60 3.16
C ILE A 18 1.65 11.30 3.14
N GLY A 19 1.69 12.62 2.87
CA GLY A 19 2.95 13.36 2.77
C GLY A 19 3.78 12.87 1.59
N ASN A 20 5.07 12.60 1.81
CA ASN A 20 5.99 12.07 0.81
C ASN A 20 5.89 10.53 0.61
N GLY A 21 4.98 9.86 1.34
CA GLY A 21 4.75 8.42 1.19
C GLY A 21 5.83 7.50 1.76
N GLN A 22 6.85 8.04 2.43
CA GLN A 22 7.97 7.24 2.94
C GLN A 22 7.55 6.28 4.06
N ASP A 23 6.60 6.69 4.91
CA ASP A 23 6.06 5.86 5.99
C ASP A 23 4.87 4.98 5.56
N SER A 24 4.52 4.99 4.27
CA SER A 24 3.42 4.18 3.76
C SER A 24 3.82 2.71 3.67
N SER A 25 2.88 1.82 3.99
CA SER A 25 3.05 0.38 3.84
C SER A 25 2.52 -0.06 2.48
N LEU A 26 3.37 -0.72 1.68
CA LEU A 26 2.96 -1.27 0.38
C LEU A 26 1.73 -2.18 0.51
N TRP A 27 1.76 -3.06 1.51
CA TRP A 27 0.75 -4.11 1.72
C TRP A 27 -0.34 -3.70 2.70
N GLY A 28 -0.04 -2.74 3.57
CA GLY A 28 -0.89 -2.29 4.66
C GLY A 28 -1.88 -1.20 4.28
N ASP A 29 -1.54 -0.36 3.30
CA ASP A 29 -2.31 0.83 2.95
C ASP A 29 -3.15 0.64 1.68
N ASN A 30 -4.23 1.42 1.58
CA ASN A 30 -5.07 1.48 0.38
C ASN A 30 -4.57 2.61 -0.52
N TRP A 31 -3.94 2.25 -1.63
CA TRP A 31 -3.27 3.19 -2.53
C TRP A 31 -4.24 3.88 -3.50
N LEU A 32 -4.95 3.09 -4.29
CA LEU A 32 -5.84 3.57 -5.37
C LEU A 32 -7.33 3.38 -5.05
N GLY A 33 -7.68 3.09 -3.79
CA GLY A 33 -9.07 2.80 -3.40
C GLY A 33 -9.51 1.37 -3.68
N ASN A 34 -8.72 0.57 -4.42
CA ASN A 34 -9.05 -0.80 -4.83
C ASN A 34 -8.94 -1.84 -3.69
N GLY A 35 -8.59 -1.40 -2.48
CA GLY A 35 -8.39 -2.26 -1.33
C GLY A 35 -6.91 -2.49 -1.04
N LEU A 36 -6.64 -3.30 0.00
CA LEU A 36 -5.29 -3.57 0.47
C LEU A 36 -4.63 -4.59 -0.46
N LEU A 37 -3.39 -4.32 -0.90
CA LEU A 37 -2.68 -5.22 -1.81
C LEU A 37 -2.52 -6.64 -1.23
N ARG A 38 -2.39 -6.78 0.10
CA ARG A 38 -2.28 -8.09 0.74
C ARG A 38 -3.52 -8.97 0.58
N ASN A 39 -4.69 -8.34 0.42
CA ASN A 39 -5.95 -9.04 0.22
C ASN A 39 -6.14 -9.39 -1.27
N LEU A 40 -5.66 -8.52 -2.16
CA LEU A 40 -5.76 -8.72 -3.61
C LEU A 40 -4.75 -9.76 -4.12
N TYR A 41 -3.56 -9.81 -3.51
CA TYR A 41 -2.45 -10.69 -3.92
C TYR A 41 -1.87 -11.44 -2.72
N PRO A 42 -2.65 -12.34 -2.08
CA PRO A 42 -2.24 -13.01 -0.85
C PRO A 42 -1.01 -13.90 -1.02
N ASP A 43 -0.88 -14.57 -2.17
CA ASP A 43 0.27 -15.45 -2.44
C ASP A 43 1.59 -14.66 -2.52
N VAL A 44 1.55 -13.50 -3.18
CA VAL A 44 2.72 -12.61 -3.29
C VAL A 44 3.05 -11.99 -1.93
N TYR A 45 2.03 -11.68 -1.14
CA TYR A 45 2.23 -11.19 0.22
C TYR A 45 2.96 -12.21 1.10
N ILE A 46 2.57 -13.50 1.05
CA ILE A 46 3.20 -14.58 1.82
C ILE A 46 4.66 -14.77 1.42
N LEU A 47 4.97 -14.69 0.13
CA LEU A 47 6.33 -14.86 -0.39
C LEU A 47 7.24 -13.65 -0.12
N ASN A 48 6.67 -12.48 0.12
CA ASN A 48 7.45 -11.29 0.40
C ASN A 48 8.07 -11.37 1.81
N LEU A 49 9.36 -11.06 1.92
CA LEU A 49 10.05 -11.00 3.22
C LEU A 49 9.71 -9.71 3.99
N GLN A 50 9.40 -8.64 3.26
CA GLN A 50 9.20 -7.29 3.81
C GLN A 50 7.71 -6.92 3.87
N GLN A 51 6.89 -7.80 4.43
CA GLN A 51 5.43 -7.63 4.49
C GLN A 51 4.97 -6.38 5.24
N ARG A 52 5.72 -6.02 6.29
CA ARG A 52 5.38 -4.94 7.23
C ARG A 52 6.25 -3.70 7.07
N ALA A 53 7.22 -3.74 6.17
CA ALA A 53 8.12 -2.63 5.96
C ALA A 53 7.38 -1.45 5.33
N SER A 54 7.80 -0.24 5.67
CA SER A 54 7.43 0.94 4.88
C SER A 54 8.11 0.90 3.52
N ILE A 55 7.60 1.68 2.56
CA ILE A 55 8.26 1.84 1.25
C ILE A 55 9.69 2.33 1.42
N ASN A 56 9.95 3.26 2.34
CA ASN A 56 11.29 3.77 2.58
C ASN A 56 12.24 2.67 3.06
N GLU A 57 11.82 1.87 4.04
CA GLU A 57 12.60 0.72 4.53
C GLU A 57 12.84 -0.33 3.44
N GLY A 58 11.83 -0.59 2.60
CA GLY A 58 11.91 -1.46 1.43
C GLY A 58 12.97 -1.00 0.42
N MET A 59 12.95 0.29 0.11
CA MET A 59 13.83 0.91 -0.86
C MET A 59 15.26 1.02 -0.33
N GLU A 60 15.47 1.40 0.92
CA GLU A 60 16.81 1.45 1.53
C GLU A 60 17.47 0.06 1.59
N GLN A 61 16.70 -0.99 1.92
CA GLN A 61 17.21 -2.37 1.85
C GLN A 61 17.56 -2.80 0.41
N SER A 62 16.81 -2.31 -0.59
CA SER A 62 17.09 -2.58 -2.00
C SER A 62 18.32 -1.83 -2.50
N ARG A 63 18.57 -0.60 -2.02
CA ARG A 63 19.77 0.19 -2.30
C ARG A 63 21.03 -0.44 -1.71
N MET A 64 20.90 -1.14 -0.58
CA MET A 64 21.99 -1.87 0.08
C MET A 64 22.28 -3.25 -0.51
N ARG A 65 21.53 -3.72 -1.52
CA ARG A 65 21.87 -5.00 -2.17
C ARG A 65 23.17 -4.83 -2.97
N PRO A 66 24.23 -5.61 -2.67
CA PRO A 66 25.39 -5.68 -3.55
C PRO A 66 24.87 -6.07 -4.94
N LYS A 67 25.22 -5.28 -5.96
CA LYS A 67 24.95 -5.66 -7.34
C LYS A 67 25.68 -6.98 -7.54
N PHE A 68 24.95 -8.09 -7.63
CA PHE A 68 25.50 -9.38 -8.05
C PHE A 68 25.93 -9.25 -9.51
N GLN A 69 27.08 -8.61 -9.74
CA GLN A 69 27.80 -8.69 -10.99
C GLN A 69 28.46 -10.05 -10.99
N ARG A 70 28.05 -10.93 -11.91
CA ARG A 70 28.85 -12.13 -12.19
C ARG A 70 30.19 -11.64 -12.71
N THR A 71 31.24 -11.71 -11.89
CA THR A 71 32.59 -11.75 -12.42
C THR A 71 32.76 -13.12 -13.04
N PHE A 72 32.82 -13.19 -14.37
CA PHE A 72 33.31 -14.38 -15.05
C PHE A 72 34.78 -14.56 -14.65
N GLN A 73 35.09 -15.64 -13.96
CA GLN A 73 36.45 -16.18 -13.82
C GLN A 73 36.61 -17.34 -14.79
#